data_AF-A0A4Q3UD16-F1
#
_entry.id   AF-A0A4Q3UD16-F1
#
_cell.length_a   1.000
_cell.length_b   1.000
_cell.length_c   1.000
_cell.angle_alpha   90.00
_cell.angle_beta   90.00
_cell.angle_gamma   90.00
#
_symmetry.space_group_name_H-M   'P 1'
#
loop_
_entity.id
_entity.type
_entity.pdbx_description
1 polymer ?
#
loop_
_entity_poly.entity_id
_entity_poly.type
_entity_poly.pdbx_seq_one_letter_code
_entity_poly.pdbx_strand_id
1 'polypeptide(L)'
;MDIPSLYQLFLQHSSVSTDTRTIKKGDMFFGLKGPSYNGNAYTQQALDAGAAFCVTDEDTGINDDRVLRVDDSLETLQQLALHHRMEFEIPFIAITGTNGKTTTKELVHAVLSTSNTTYTTEGNLNNHIGIPLTLLKIRKDAHMAVVEMGANHIGEIASYCEIVRPNFGLITNCGKAHLEGFGSEEGVRKGKGELFDHLRAHGGTAFINNQLPYLLEMSEGISKKVFYGDGSKVSIEGESAHL
;
A
#
# COMPACT_ATOMS: atom_id res chain seq x y z
N MET A 1 -3.44 -14.24 19.66
CA MET A 1 -3.83 -12.88 20.11
C MET A 1 -4.78 -12.30 19.07
N ASP A 2 -5.83 -11.58 19.46
CA ASP A 2 -6.73 -10.94 18.48
C ASP A 2 -6.22 -9.56 18.01
N ILE A 3 -6.73 -9.08 16.88
CA ILE A 3 -6.32 -7.81 16.26
C ILE A 3 -6.61 -6.58 17.15
N PRO A 4 -7.79 -6.45 17.81
CA PRO A 4 -8.03 -5.33 18.71
C PRO A 4 -7.02 -5.24 19.87
N SER A 5 -6.65 -6.38 20.47
CA SER A 5 -5.65 -6.43 21.55
C SER A 5 -4.26 -6.05 21.03
N LEU A 6 -3.86 -6.58 19.87
CA LEU A 6 -2.60 -6.22 19.23
C LEU A 6 -2.56 -4.73 18.86
N TYR A 7 -3.69 -4.17 18.43
CA TYR A 7 -3.81 -2.76 18.09
C TYR A 7 -3.59 -1.85 19.29
N GLN A 8 -4.03 -2.24 20.50
CA GLN A 8 -3.73 -1.49 21.72
C GLN A 8 -2.23 -1.46 22.03
N LEU A 9 -1.51 -2.58 21.81
CA LEU A 9 -0.06 -2.62 21.95
C LEU A 9 0.63 -1.74 20.89
N PHE A 10 0.15 -1.78 19.65
CA PHE A 10 0.63 -0.91 18.59
C PHE A 10 0.42 0.58 18.89
N LEU A 11 -0.71 0.99 19.49
CA LEU A 11 -0.90 2.38 19.89
C LEU A 11 0.09 2.85 20.96
N GLN A 12 0.62 1.94 21.78
CA GLN A 12 1.68 2.24 22.76
C GLN A 12 3.08 2.22 22.12
N HIS A 13 3.26 1.43 21.07
CA HIS A 13 4.52 1.16 20.39
C HIS A 13 4.35 1.31 18.88
N SER A 14 4.01 2.52 18.43
CA SER A 14 3.45 2.73 17.08
C SER A 14 4.46 2.66 15.94
N SER A 15 5.51 1.86 16.05
CA SER A 15 6.49 1.64 15.01
C SER A 15 6.61 0.15 14.74
N VAL A 16 6.66 -0.22 13.46
CA VAL A 16 6.67 -1.62 13.03
C VAL A 16 7.89 -1.85 12.15
N SER A 17 8.57 -2.98 12.38
CA SER A 17 9.68 -3.44 11.56
C SER A 17 9.52 -4.92 11.20
N THR A 18 9.95 -5.27 10.00
CA THR A 18 10.05 -6.67 9.54
C THR A 18 11.51 -7.06 9.30
N ASP A 19 12.47 -6.20 9.68
CA ASP A 19 13.90 -6.36 9.43
C ASP A 19 14.71 -5.98 10.66
N THR A 20 15.33 -6.98 11.28
CA THR A 20 16.11 -6.80 12.52
C THR A 20 17.30 -5.85 12.38
N ARG A 21 17.76 -5.57 11.16
CA ARG A 21 18.84 -4.59 10.90
C ARG A 21 18.39 -3.15 11.07
N THR A 22 17.08 -2.91 11.07
CA THR A 22 16.49 -1.56 11.12
C THR A 22 15.74 -1.27 12.42
N ILE A 23 15.69 -2.25 13.34
CA ILE A 23 14.95 -2.12 14.60
C ILE A 23 15.47 -0.95 15.41
N LYS A 24 14.52 -0.16 15.89
CA LYS A 24 14.71 0.86 16.90
C LYS A 24 14.04 0.44 18.19
N LYS A 25 14.53 0.98 19.30
CA LYS A 25 13.92 0.77 20.62
C LYS A 25 12.44 1.15 20.57
N GLY A 26 11.57 0.20 20.93
CA GLY A 26 10.13 0.38 20.94
C GLY A 26 9.41 -0.08 19.67
N ASP A 27 10.11 -0.58 18.65
CA ASP A 27 9.47 -1.18 17.48
C ASP A 27 8.74 -2.48 17.84
N MET A 28 7.65 -2.76 17.14
CA MET A 28 7.07 -4.10 17.05
C MET A 28 7.69 -4.83 15.85
N PHE A 29 8.39 -5.92 16.12
CA PHE A 29 8.98 -6.76 15.08
C PHE A 29 7.98 -7.82 14.60
N PHE A 30 7.86 -7.99 13.28
CA PHE A 30 7.08 -9.08 12.68
C PHE A 30 8.02 -10.09 12.01
N GLY A 31 8.02 -11.31 12.54
CA GLY A 31 8.75 -12.44 11.99
C GLY A 31 8.08 -12.99 10.73
N LEU A 32 8.40 -12.41 9.57
CA LEU A 32 7.84 -12.83 8.28
C LEU A 32 8.65 -13.95 7.63
N LYS A 33 7.96 -14.87 6.95
CA LYS A 33 8.56 -15.93 6.14
C LYS A 33 8.57 -15.55 4.66
N GLY A 34 9.67 -15.87 3.98
CA GLY A 34 9.81 -15.81 2.54
C GLY A 34 10.41 -17.11 2.00
N PRO A 35 10.59 -17.25 0.67
CA PRO A 35 11.03 -18.50 0.06
C PRO A 35 12.38 -19.03 0.58
N SER A 36 13.28 -18.11 0.99
CA SER A 36 14.63 -18.43 1.45
C SER A 36 14.96 -17.83 2.83
N TYR A 37 13.96 -17.32 3.54
CA TYR A 37 14.16 -16.56 4.78
C TYR A 37 13.03 -16.82 5.78
N ASN A 38 13.38 -16.93 7.05
CA ASN A 38 12.41 -17.06 8.13
C ASN A 38 12.72 -16.04 9.23
N GLY A 39 11.94 -14.96 9.29
CA GLY A 39 12.10 -13.86 10.22
C GLY A 39 11.92 -14.26 11.68
N ASN A 40 11.14 -15.31 11.97
CA ASN A 40 10.94 -15.80 13.33
C ASN A 40 12.25 -16.24 13.99
N ALA A 41 13.21 -16.75 13.22
CA ALA A 41 14.53 -17.15 13.72
C ALA A 41 15.34 -15.96 14.29
N TYR A 42 14.96 -14.73 13.97
CA TYR A 42 15.63 -13.51 14.42
C TYR A 42 14.93 -12.85 15.60
N THR A 43 13.97 -13.53 16.23
CA THR A 43 13.19 -12.99 17.37
C THR A 43 14.08 -12.57 18.53
N GLN A 44 15.08 -13.38 18.91
CA GLN A 44 16.00 -13.00 19.99
C GLN A 44 16.79 -11.73 19.63
N GLN A 45 17.31 -11.66 18.41
CA GLN A 45 18.02 -10.49 17.91
C GLN A 45 17.13 -9.23 17.93
N ALA A 46 15.84 -9.36 17.60
CA ALA A 46 14.89 -8.25 17.67
C ALA A 46 14.67 -7.75 19.10
N LEU A 47 14.50 -8.68 20.06
CA LEU A 47 14.36 -8.35 21.48
C LEU A 47 15.62 -7.64 22.02
N ASP A 48 16.81 -8.15 21.66
CA ASP A 48 18.10 -7.59 22.05
C ASP A 48 18.31 -6.19 21.46
N ALA A 49 17.82 -5.95 20.24
CA ALA A 49 17.82 -4.64 19.58
C ALA A 49 16.79 -3.65 20.17
N GLY A 50 15.96 -4.10 21.11
CA GLY A 50 15.02 -3.25 21.85
C GLY A 50 13.59 -3.23 21.28
N ALA A 51 13.21 -4.24 20.49
CA ALA A 51 11.81 -4.42 20.12
C ALA A 51 10.93 -4.52 21.38
N ALA A 52 9.80 -3.81 21.36
CA ALA A 52 8.80 -3.87 22.43
C ALA A 52 8.05 -5.19 22.40
N PHE A 53 7.74 -5.67 21.19
CA PHE A 53 7.07 -6.94 20.94
C PHE A 53 7.62 -7.59 19.68
N CYS A 54 7.58 -8.92 19.63
CA CYS A 54 7.91 -9.73 18.45
C CYS A 54 6.72 -10.61 18.10
N VAL A 55 6.07 -10.38 16.97
CA VAL A 55 4.95 -11.19 16.46
C VAL A 55 5.51 -12.35 15.63
N THR A 56 5.16 -13.58 16.01
CA THR A 56 5.71 -14.80 15.40
C THR A 56 4.65 -15.85 15.08
N ASP A 57 4.88 -16.59 13.98
CA ASP A 57 4.00 -17.65 13.45
C ASP A 57 4.64 -19.06 13.47
N GLU A 58 5.85 -19.21 14.03
CA GLU A 58 6.33 -20.48 14.66
C GLU A 58 6.78 -20.34 16.14
N ASP A 59 6.80 -21.46 16.87
CA ASP A 59 7.39 -21.51 18.20
C ASP A 59 8.90 -21.27 18.08
N THR A 60 9.39 -20.22 18.74
CA THR A 60 10.79 -19.82 18.73
C THR A 60 11.59 -20.42 19.89
N GLY A 61 10.92 -21.08 20.84
CA GLY A 61 11.53 -21.56 22.09
C GLY A 61 11.94 -20.46 23.07
N ILE A 62 11.61 -19.20 22.77
CA ILE A 62 11.93 -18.04 23.61
C ILE A 62 10.80 -17.83 24.62
N ASN A 63 11.14 -17.92 25.91
CA ASN A 63 10.20 -17.66 27.00
C ASN A 63 10.30 -16.19 27.45
N ASP A 64 9.64 -15.30 26.71
CA ASP A 64 9.56 -13.85 26.98
C ASP A 64 8.16 -13.34 26.63
N ASP A 65 7.50 -12.63 27.55
CA ASP A 65 6.12 -12.13 27.39
C ASP A 65 5.97 -11.16 26.20
N ARG A 66 7.08 -10.63 25.68
CA ARG A 66 7.12 -9.77 24.49
C ARG A 66 6.97 -10.57 23.19
N VAL A 67 7.09 -11.89 23.21
CA VAL A 67 6.91 -12.76 22.03
C VAL A 67 5.44 -13.13 21.88
N LEU A 68 4.79 -12.57 20.87
CA LEU A 68 3.37 -12.68 20.60
C LEU A 68 3.11 -13.74 19.53
N ARG A 69 2.55 -14.87 19.97
CA ARG A 69 2.18 -16.00 19.11
C ARG A 69 0.92 -15.70 18.30
N VAL A 70 1.00 -15.85 16.97
CA VAL A 70 -0.12 -15.77 16.03
C VAL A 70 -0.10 -16.95 15.04
N ASP A 71 -1.17 -17.09 14.27
CA ASP A 71 -1.30 -18.19 13.30
C ASP A 71 -0.52 -17.91 12.00
N ASP A 72 -0.58 -16.67 11.51
CA ASP A 72 0.18 -16.19 10.34
C ASP A 72 0.64 -14.75 10.57
N SER A 73 1.94 -14.50 10.52
CA SER A 73 2.52 -13.19 10.81
C SER A 73 2.21 -12.16 9.72
N LEU A 74 2.13 -12.57 8.46
CA LEU A 74 1.85 -11.69 7.33
C LEU A 74 0.38 -11.27 7.34
N GLU A 75 -0.54 -12.23 7.51
CA GLU A 75 -1.97 -11.94 7.64
C GLU A 75 -2.21 -11.03 8.84
N THR A 76 -1.58 -11.31 9.99
CA THR A 76 -1.69 -10.46 11.19
C THR A 76 -1.22 -9.03 10.90
N LEU A 77 -0.10 -8.85 10.19
CA LEU A 77 0.40 -7.52 9.79
C LEU A 77 -0.62 -6.79 8.90
N GLN A 78 -1.20 -7.49 7.94
CA GLN A 78 -2.21 -6.94 7.02
C GLN A 78 -3.50 -6.55 7.74
N GLN A 79 -3.99 -7.40 8.65
CA GLN A 79 -5.19 -7.13 9.44
C GLN A 79 -4.97 -6.00 10.45
N LEU A 80 -3.79 -5.90 11.06
CA LEU A 80 -3.43 -4.78 11.91
C LEU A 80 -3.41 -3.46 11.10
N ALA A 81 -2.85 -3.48 9.90
CA ALA A 81 -2.84 -2.32 9.01
C ALA A 81 -4.24 -1.92 8.53
N LEU A 82 -5.10 -2.88 8.21
CA LEU A 82 -6.51 -2.62 7.88
C LEU A 82 -7.24 -2.01 9.08
N HIS A 83 -7.09 -2.58 10.27
CA HIS A 83 -7.69 -2.03 11.49
C HIS A 83 -7.24 -0.59 11.72
N HIS A 84 -5.94 -0.31 11.59
CA HIS A 84 -5.42 1.05 11.68
C HIS A 84 -5.97 1.98 10.60
N ARG A 85 -6.05 1.53 9.34
CA ARG A 85 -6.64 2.28 8.23
C ARG A 85 -8.08 2.70 8.51
N MET A 86 -8.87 1.86 9.19
CA MET A 86 -10.27 2.14 9.50
C MET A 86 -10.46 3.27 10.51
N GLU A 87 -9.41 3.67 11.24
CA GLU A 87 -9.44 4.81 12.16
C GLU A 87 -9.36 6.17 11.47
N PHE A 88 -9.23 6.20 10.13
CA PHE A 88 -9.06 7.43 9.36
C PHE A 88 -10.18 7.64 8.33
N GLU A 89 -10.72 8.86 8.34
CA GLU A 89 -11.66 9.37 7.33
C GLU A 89 -10.98 10.30 6.30
N ILE A 90 -9.64 10.30 6.27
CA ILE A 90 -8.85 11.11 5.33
C ILE A 90 -8.88 10.51 3.91
N PRO A 91 -8.60 11.30 2.87
CA PRO A 91 -8.40 10.78 1.51
C PRO A 91 -7.22 9.81 1.40
N PHE A 92 -7.50 8.64 0.83
CA PHE A 92 -6.47 7.70 0.35
C PHE A 92 -6.45 7.66 -1.17
N ILE A 93 -5.26 7.92 -1.74
CA ILE A 93 -4.99 7.96 -3.17
C ILE A 93 -4.13 6.76 -3.54
N ALA A 94 -4.66 5.84 -4.34
CA ALA A 94 -3.90 4.69 -4.84
C ALA A 94 -3.31 4.96 -6.24
N ILE A 95 -2.05 4.63 -6.44
CA ILE A 95 -1.36 4.77 -7.73
C ILE A 95 -0.84 3.41 -8.17
N THR A 96 -1.28 2.95 -9.34
CA THR A 96 -0.74 1.75 -9.98
C THR A 96 -0.42 1.98 -11.46
N GLY A 97 0.08 0.94 -12.12
CA GLY A 97 0.47 0.94 -13.53
C GLY A 97 1.76 0.17 -13.77
N THR A 98 2.13 0.01 -15.04
CA THR A 98 3.38 -0.67 -15.40
C THR A 98 4.57 0.22 -15.10
N ASN A 99 4.59 1.43 -15.66
CA ASN A 99 5.69 2.39 -15.51
C ASN A 99 5.23 3.73 -14.91
N GLY A 100 6.14 4.47 -14.27
CA GLY A 100 5.87 5.83 -13.79
C GLY A 100 5.09 5.91 -12.47
N LYS A 101 4.81 4.78 -11.81
CA LYS A 101 4.14 4.72 -10.49
C LYS A 101 4.88 5.58 -9.45
N THR A 102 6.15 5.28 -9.22
CA THR A 102 6.98 5.96 -8.22
C THR A 102 7.13 7.43 -8.54
N THR A 103 7.45 7.79 -9.79
CA THR A 103 7.54 9.21 -10.20
C THR A 103 6.22 9.94 -9.95
N THR A 104 5.08 9.35 -10.32
CA THR A 104 3.77 9.97 -10.11
C THR A 104 3.47 10.11 -8.62
N LYS A 105 3.75 9.09 -7.82
CA LYS A 105 3.57 9.10 -6.37
C LYS A 105 4.43 10.17 -5.69
N GLU A 106 5.69 10.33 -6.10
CA GLU A 106 6.59 11.37 -5.58
C GLU A 106 6.10 12.78 -5.96
N LEU A 107 5.68 12.99 -7.21
CA LEU A 107 5.15 14.29 -7.66
C LEU A 107 3.86 14.67 -6.94
N VAL A 108 2.93 13.72 -6.82
CA VAL A 108 1.67 13.90 -6.07
C VAL A 108 1.98 14.19 -4.60
N HIS A 109 2.87 13.42 -3.98
CA HIS A 109 3.29 13.64 -2.59
C HIS A 109 3.93 15.00 -2.40
N ALA A 110 4.85 15.42 -3.27
CA ALA A 110 5.53 16.70 -3.18
C ALA A 110 4.56 17.89 -3.25
N VAL A 111 3.61 17.85 -4.18
CA VAL A 111 2.59 18.91 -4.33
C VAL A 111 1.65 18.95 -3.14
N LEU A 112 1.10 17.81 -2.73
CA LEU A 112 0.15 17.75 -1.61
C LEU A 112 0.80 18.14 -0.28
N SER A 113 2.08 17.78 -0.10
CA SER A 113 2.86 18.11 1.09
C SER A 113 3.21 19.58 1.25
N THR A 114 2.98 20.42 0.21
CA THR A 114 3.19 21.88 0.34
C THR A 114 2.24 22.53 1.36
N SER A 115 1.07 21.94 1.55
CA SER A 115 -0.01 22.52 2.37
C SER A 115 -0.63 21.54 3.35
N ASN A 116 -0.27 20.26 3.30
CA ASN A 116 -0.92 19.20 4.09
C ASN A 116 0.11 18.18 4.61
N THR A 117 -0.10 17.64 5.81
CA THR A 117 0.67 16.46 6.26
C THR A 117 0.24 15.26 5.42
N THR A 118 1.10 14.84 4.49
CA THR A 118 0.80 13.74 3.56
C THR A 118 1.74 12.58 3.79
N TYR A 119 1.18 11.40 4.03
CA TYR A 119 1.93 10.15 4.12
C TYR A 119 2.01 9.48 2.75
N THR A 120 3.11 8.80 2.47
CA THR A 120 3.29 8.12 1.18
C THR A 120 4.09 6.84 1.30
N THR A 121 3.94 5.93 0.32
CA THR A 121 4.80 4.75 0.20
C THR A 121 6.26 5.15 0.06
N GLU A 122 7.11 4.65 0.95
CA GLU A 122 8.56 4.90 0.91
C GLU A 122 9.27 3.89 0.00
N GLY A 123 10.19 4.37 -0.83
CA GLY A 123 10.96 3.52 -1.74
C GLY A 123 10.07 2.68 -2.65
N ASN A 124 10.28 1.36 -2.64
CA ASN A 124 9.54 0.37 -3.42
C ASN A 124 8.62 -0.52 -2.56
N LEU A 125 8.19 -0.04 -1.39
CA LEU A 125 7.31 -0.77 -0.45
C LEU A 125 5.85 -0.81 -0.93
N ASN A 126 5.63 -1.32 -2.14
CA ASN A 126 4.36 -1.26 -2.87
C ASN A 126 3.64 -2.61 -3.00
N ASN A 127 4.00 -3.60 -2.18
CA ASN A 127 3.49 -4.97 -2.22
C ASN A 127 2.74 -5.38 -0.95
N HIS A 128 2.37 -6.65 -0.84
CA HIS A 128 1.64 -7.26 0.29
C HIS A 128 2.28 -7.09 1.68
N ILE A 129 3.56 -6.70 1.78
CA ILE A 129 4.25 -6.35 3.03
C ILE A 129 4.40 -4.83 3.15
N GLY A 130 4.89 -4.19 2.10
CA GLY A 130 5.22 -2.76 2.11
C GLY A 130 4.01 -1.84 2.28
N ILE A 131 2.85 -2.23 1.74
CA ILE A 131 1.61 -1.48 1.87
C ILE A 131 1.14 -1.44 3.34
N PRO A 132 1.00 -2.58 4.05
CA PRO A 132 0.72 -2.58 5.48
C PRO A 132 1.68 -1.70 6.30
N LEU A 133 2.99 -1.78 6.02
CA LEU A 133 3.99 -0.95 6.70
C LEU A 133 3.81 0.55 6.41
N THR A 134 3.41 0.92 5.20
CA THR A 134 3.08 2.30 4.83
C THR A 134 1.88 2.79 5.64
N LEU A 135 0.83 1.98 5.74
CA LEU A 135 -0.38 2.34 6.48
C LEU A 135 -0.10 2.52 7.98
N LEU A 136 0.68 1.62 8.60
CA LEU A 136 1.01 1.67 10.02
C LEU A 136 1.94 2.83 10.42
N LYS A 137 2.49 3.57 9.44
CA LYS A 137 3.22 4.82 9.70
C LYS A 137 2.31 6.04 9.82
N ILE A 138 1.08 5.98 9.32
CA ILE A 138 0.13 7.10 9.30
C ILE A 138 -0.24 7.49 10.73
N ARG A 139 -0.32 8.79 11.00
CA ARG A 139 -0.65 9.33 12.32
C ARG A 139 -1.86 10.24 12.24
N LYS A 140 -2.41 10.61 13.41
CA LYS A 140 -3.64 11.41 13.53
C LYS A 140 -3.54 12.83 12.95
N ASP A 141 -2.33 13.32 12.67
CA ASP A 141 -2.09 14.59 11.99
C ASP A 141 -2.12 14.48 10.46
N ALA A 142 -2.26 13.26 9.92
CA ALA A 142 -2.39 13.02 8.50
C ALA A 142 -3.62 13.74 7.93
N HIS A 143 -3.42 14.41 6.82
CA HIS A 143 -4.49 15.03 6.05
C HIS A 143 -4.87 14.17 4.84
N MET A 144 -3.92 13.38 4.33
CA MET A 144 -4.14 12.43 3.24
C MET A 144 -2.98 11.41 3.15
N ALA A 145 -3.19 10.34 2.40
CA ALA A 145 -2.18 9.34 2.13
C ALA A 145 -2.14 8.94 0.64
N VAL A 146 -0.92 8.76 0.11
CA VAL A 146 -0.66 8.34 -1.27
C VAL A 146 0.01 6.97 -1.25
N VAL A 147 -0.66 5.94 -1.76
CA VAL A 147 -0.19 4.56 -1.70
C VAL A 147 0.16 4.07 -3.09
N GLU A 148 1.43 3.72 -3.30
CA GLU A 148 1.88 3.06 -4.51
C GLU A 148 1.54 1.56 -4.44
N MET A 149 0.93 1.01 -5.49
CA MET A 149 0.55 -0.39 -5.58
C MET A 149 1.23 -1.07 -6.79
N GLY A 150 2.16 -1.98 -6.48
CA GLY A 150 2.90 -2.80 -7.44
C GLY A 150 2.34 -4.21 -7.49
N ALA A 151 1.97 -4.66 -8.69
CA ALA A 151 1.45 -6.02 -8.90
C ALA A 151 2.11 -6.67 -10.11
N ASN A 152 2.32 -7.98 -9.98
CA ASN A 152 2.87 -8.91 -10.97
C ASN A 152 1.83 -9.96 -11.39
N HIS A 153 0.78 -10.18 -10.59
CA HIS A 153 -0.29 -11.14 -10.88
C HIS A 153 -1.67 -10.50 -10.75
N ILE A 154 -2.65 -11.10 -11.42
CA ILE A 154 -4.08 -10.78 -11.25
C ILE A 154 -4.48 -11.12 -9.80
N GLY A 155 -5.26 -10.24 -9.17
CA GLY A 155 -5.78 -10.35 -7.81
C GLY A 155 -4.96 -9.59 -6.76
N GLU A 156 -3.73 -9.18 -7.09
CA GLU A 156 -2.86 -8.47 -6.14
C GLU A 156 -3.33 -7.03 -5.91
N ILE A 157 -3.76 -6.30 -6.95
CA ILE A 157 -4.27 -4.93 -6.75
C ILE A 157 -5.59 -4.97 -6.00
N ALA A 158 -6.46 -5.94 -6.32
CA ALA A 158 -7.71 -6.16 -5.61
C ALA A 158 -7.45 -6.41 -4.11
N SER A 159 -6.52 -7.31 -3.76
CA SER A 159 -6.20 -7.59 -2.35
C SER A 159 -5.61 -6.37 -1.63
N TYR A 160 -4.81 -5.55 -2.32
CA TYR A 160 -4.33 -4.29 -1.73
C TYR A 160 -5.46 -3.28 -1.51
N CYS A 161 -6.46 -3.24 -2.39
CA CYS A 161 -7.61 -2.36 -2.22
C CYS A 161 -8.48 -2.74 -1.02
N GLU A 162 -8.56 -4.02 -0.65
CA GLU A 162 -9.23 -4.45 0.58
C GLU A 162 -8.59 -3.88 1.85
N ILE A 163 -7.26 -3.73 1.85
CA ILE A 163 -6.50 -3.18 2.98
C ILE A 163 -6.49 -1.64 2.92
N VAL A 164 -6.14 -1.06 1.77
CA VAL A 164 -5.94 0.40 1.61
C VAL A 164 -7.26 1.16 1.54
N ARG A 165 -8.32 0.53 0.99
CA ARG A 165 -9.65 1.14 0.79
C ARG A 165 -9.56 2.55 0.19
N PRO A 166 -8.97 2.69 -1.01
CA PRO A 166 -8.72 4.01 -1.61
C PRO A 166 -10.01 4.71 -2.01
N ASN A 167 -10.08 6.02 -1.77
CA ASN A 167 -11.18 6.87 -2.26
C ASN A 167 -10.90 7.39 -3.67
N PHE A 168 -9.62 7.50 -4.01
CA PHE A 168 -9.11 8.01 -5.27
C PHE A 168 -8.13 7.01 -5.88
N GLY A 169 -8.11 6.89 -7.20
CA GLY A 169 -7.13 6.05 -7.86
C GLY A 169 -6.69 6.56 -9.23
N LEU A 170 -5.45 6.26 -9.56
CA LEU A 170 -4.80 6.59 -10.81
C LEU A 170 -4.05 5.38 -11.34
N ILE A 171 -4.27 5.06 -12.61
CA ILE A 171 -3.48 4.07 -13.36
C ILE A 171 -2.60 4.84 -14.34
N THR A 172 -1.28 4.79 -14.18
CA THR A 172 -0.35 5.57 -15.02
C THR A 172 -0.34 5.09 -16.47
N ASN A 173 -0.27 3.77 -16.67
CA ASN A 173 -0.35 3.07 -17.96
C ASN A 173 -0.42 1.54 -17.74
N CYS A 174 -0.84 0.82 -18.77
CA CYS A 174 -0.81 -0.65 -18.83
C CYS A 174 0.14 -1.11 -19.96
N GLY A 175 1.44 -0.91 -19.76
CA GLY A 175 2.49 -1.33 -20.70
C GLY A 175 2.88 -2.81 -20.61
N LYS A 176 3.71 -3.28 -21.53
CA LYS A 176 4.14 -4.69 -21.71
C LYS A 176 5.22 -5.18 -20.72
N ALA A 177 5.01 -5.04 -19.41
CA ALA A 177 5.91 -5.66 -18.42
C ALA A 177 5.18 -6.70 -17.57
N HIS A 178 5.95 -7.61 -16.95
CA HIS A 178 5.43 -8.67 -16.08
C HIS A 178 4.45 -9.63 -16.77
N LEU A 179 4.60 -9.84 -18.09
CA LEU A 179 3.72 -10.71 -18.86
C LEU A 179 3.72 -12.16 -18.37
N GLU A 180 4.80 -12.65 -17.75
CA GLU A 180 4.82 -14.02 -17.19
C GLU A 180 3.79 -14.21 -16.07
N GLY A 181 3.56 -13.21 -15.22
CA GLY A 181 2.58 -13.26 -14.13
C GLY A 181 1.17 -12.84 -14.54
N PHE A 182 1.04 -11.97 -15.55
CA PHE A 182 -0.25 -11.52 -16.07
C PHE A 182 -0.77 -12.33 -17.27
N GLY A 183 0.07 -13.14 -17.91
CA GLY A 183 -0.24 -13.95 -19.09
C GLY A 183 -0.29 -13.16 -20.42
N SER A 184 -0.85 -11.95 -20.43
CA SER A 184 -1.01 -11.14 -21.65
C SER A 184 -1.11 -9.64 -21.34
N GLU A 185 -1.07 -8.79 -22.38
CA GLU A 185 -1.37 -7.35 -22.22
C GLU A 185 -2.78 -7.10 -21.68
N GLU A 186 -3.75 -7.92 -22.08
CA GLU A 186 -5.10 -7.90 -21.53
C GLU A 186 -5.09 -8.29 -20.04
N GLY A 187 -4.28 -9.28 -19.67
CA GLY A 187 -4.07 -9.65 -18.27
C GLY A 187 -3.44 -8.53 -17.45
N VAL A 188 -2.50 -7.77 -18.00
CA VAL A 188 -1.96 -6.56 -17.35
C VAL A 188 -3.06 -5.53 -17.15
N ARG A 189 -3.87 -5.26 -18.19
CA ARG A 189 -5.01 -4.33 -18.08
C ARG A 189 -6.01 -4.77 -17.02
N LYS A 190 -6.35 -6.05 -16.97
CA LYS A 190 -7.24 -6.63 -15.95
C LYS A 190 -6.64 -6.46 -14.55
N GLY A 191 -5.39 -6.87 -14.35
CA GLY A 191 -4.71 -6.79 -13.06
C GLY A 191 -4.56 -5.36 -12.54
N LYS A 192 -4.25 -4.39 -13.39
CA LYS A 192 -4.22 -2.96 -12.99
C LYS A 192 -5.62 -2.38 -12.84
N GLY A 193 -6.55 -2.84 -13.67
CA GLY A 193 -7.96 -2.43 -13.69
C GLY A 193 -8.72 -2.77 -12.42
N GLU A 194 -8.24 -3.72 -11.61
CA GLU A 194 -8.78 -4.02 -10.28
C GLU A 194 -8.90 -2.77 -9.39
N LEU A 195 -7.99 -1.79 -9.53
CA LEU A 195 -8.13 -0.51 -8.84
C LEU A 195 -9.39 0.25 -9.28
N PHE A 196 -9.62 0.33 -10.59
CA PHE A 196 -10.81 0.96 -11.15
C PHE A 196 -12.08 0.18 -10.81
N ASP A 197 -12.02 -1.15 -10.74
CA ASP A 197 -13.11 -1.99 -10.29
C ASP A 197 -13.48 -1.70 -8.83
N HIS A 198 -12.49 -1.56 -7.95
CA HIS A 198 -12.71 -1.14 -6.56
C HIS A 198 -13.38 0.23 -6.48
N LEU A 199 -12.87 1.24 -7.20
CA LEU A 199 -13.47 2.58 -7.20
C LEU A 199 -14.90 2.56 -7.73
N ARG A 200 -15.17 1.77 -8.78
CA ARG A 200 -16.52 1.62 -9.35
C ARG A 200 -17.49 1.06 -8.31
N ALA A 201 -17.09 0.01 -7.59
CA ALA A 201 -17.92 -0.64 -6.58
C ALA A 201 -18.16 0.23 -5.34
N HIS A 202 -17.23 1.14 -5.01
CA HIS A 202 -17.26 1.92 -3.77
C HIS A 202 -17.54 3.42 -3.97
N GLY A 203 -17.88 3.85 -5.20
CA GLY A 203 -18.19 5.26 -5.50
C GLY A 203 -16.98 6.20 -5.40
N GLY A 204 -15.78 5.67 -5.63
CA GLY A 204 -14.52 6.40 -5.65
C GLY A 204 -14.32 7.27 -6.90
N THR A 205 -13.24 8.05 -6.91
CA THR A 205 -12.89 8.95 -8.02
C THR A 205 -11.67 8.45 -8.78
N ALA A 206 -11.79 8.30 -10.10
CA ALA A 206 -10.68 7.91 -10.97
C ALA A 206 -10.06 9.12 -11.66
N PHE A 207 -8.72 9.19 -11.65
CA PHE A 207 -7.94 10.10 -12.47
C PHE A 207 -7.47 9.36 -13.73
N ILE A 208 -7.86 9.87 -14.90
CA ILE A 208 -7.76 9.14 -16.16
C ILE A 208 -6.97 9.97 -17.16
N ASN A 209 -5.88 9.39 -17.68
CA ASN A 209 -5.17 9.98 -18.80
C ASN A 209 -6.00 9.83 -20.09
N ASN A 210 -6.48 10.95 -20.63
CA ASN A 210 -7.32 10.99 -21.83
C ASN A 210 -6.58 10.59 -23.12
N GLN A 211 -5.25 10.52 -23.09
CA GLN A 211 -4.40 10.06 -24.20
C GLN A 211 -4.34 8.53 -24.34
N LEU A 212 -4.86 7.77 -23.36
CA LEU A 212 -4.77 6.32 -23.32
C LEU A 212 -6.18 5.72 -23.47
N PRO A 213 -6.61 5.34 -24.70
CA PRO A 213 -7.98 4.88 -24.95
C PRO A 213 -8.43 3.72 -24.07
N TYR A 214 -7.53 2.79 -23.76
CA TYR A 214 -7.85 1.67 -22.87
C TYR A 214 -8.17 2.11 -21.44
N LEU A 215 -7.62 3.22 -20.93
CA LEU A 215 -8.01 3.75 -19.62
C LEU A 215 -9.40 4.38 -19.65
N LEU A 216 -9.82 4.94 -20.80
CA LEU A 216 -11.18 5.42 -20.98
C LEU A 216 -12.17 4.25 -20.89
N GLU A 217 -11.91 3.18 -21.64
CA GLU A 217 -12.70 1.93 -21.61
C GLU A 217 -12.74 1.31 -20.20
N MET A 218 -11.58 1.14 -19.56
CA MET A 218 -11.50 0.60 -18.19
C MET A 218 -12.26 1.44 -17.15
N SER A 219 -12.38 2.74 -17.38
CA SER A 219 -13.08 3.67 -16.48
C SER A 219 -14.60 3.72 -16.68
N GLU A 220 -15.16 2.96 -17.63
CA GLU A 220 -16.60 2.90 -17.81
C GLU A 220 -17.32 2.44 -16.53
N GLY A 221 -18.50 3.01 -16.28
CA GLY A 221 -19.28 2.76 -15.06
C GLY A 221 -18.78 3.44 -13.79
N ILE A 222 -17.56 4.01 -13.74
CA ILE A 222 -17.11 4.81 -12.59
C ILE A 222 -17.88 6.14 -12.58
N SER A 223 -18.49 6.47 -11.44
CA SER A 223 -19.37 7.64 -11.29
C SER A 223 -18.61 8.97 -11.29
N LYS A 224 -17.43 9.03 -10.66
CA LYS A 224 -16.60 10.24 -10.55
C LYS A 224 -15.30 10.05 -11.32
N LYS A 225 -15.10 10.87 -12.34
CA LYS A 225 -13.95 10.81 -13.24
C LYS A 225 -13.36 12.19 -13.45
N VAL A 226 -12.05 12.29 -13.31
CA VAL A 226 -11.27 13.48 -13.63
C VAL A 226 -10.32 13.11 -14.76
N PHE A 227 -10.49 13.76 -15.90
CA PHE A 227 -9.65 13.51 -17.06
C PHE A 227 -8.49 14.50 -17.11
N TYR A 228 -7.30 14.01 -17.42
CA TYR A 228 -6.10 14.84 -17.61
C TYR A 228 -5.37 14.44 -18.90
N GLY A 229 -4.42 15.26 -19.34
CA GLY A 229 -3.74 15.12 -20.63
C GLY A 229 -4.27 16.13 -21.63
N ASP A 230 -4.21 15.83 -22.93
CA ASP A 230 -4.77 16.65 -23.99
C ASP A 230 -6.07 16.04 -24.57
N GLY A 231 -6.74 16.80 -25.43
CA GLY A 231 -7.88 16.34 -26.22
C GLY A 231 -9.24 16.88 -25.77
N SER A 232 -10.33 16.28 -26.29
CA SER A 232 -11.68 16.85 -26.18
C SER A 232 -12.42 16.58 -24.87
N LYS A 233 -11.87 15.71 -24.00
CA LYS A 233 -12.44 15.36 -22.69
C LYS A 233 -11.38 15.57 -21.62
N VAL A 234 -11.04 16.81 -21.33
CA VAL A 234 -10.08 17.14 -20.28
C VAL A 234 -10.72 17.98 -19.19
N SER A 235 -10.51 17.57 -17.93
CA SER A 235 -10.89 18.33 -16.75
C SER A 235 -9.75 19.20 -16.24
N ILE A 236 -8.51 18.76 -16.42
CA ILE A 236 -7.28 19.46 -16.01
C ILE A 236 -6.22 19.31 -17.11
N GLU A 237 -5.78 20.42 -17.68
CA GLU A 237 -4.67 20.49 -18.63
C GLU A 237 -3.45 21.13 -17.95
N GLY A 238 -2.26 20.75 -18.40
CA GLY A 238 -1.02 21.39 -17.98
C GLY A 238 -0.09 21.50 -19.18
N GLU A 239 0.41 22.71 -19.44
CA GLU A 239 1.50 22.90 -20.39
C GLU A 239 2.83 22.73 -19.65
N SER A 240 3.76 21.99 -20.25
CA SER A 240 5.14 22.01 -19.77
C SER A 240 5.65 23.44 -19.91
N ALA A 241 5.83 24.13 -18.78
CA ALA A 241 6.60 25.36 -18.76
C ALA A 241 8.03 24.99 -19.19
N HIS A 242 8.39 25.35 -20.42
CA HIS A 242 9.60 24.96 -21.20
C HIS A 242 9.35 23.70 -22.07
N LEU A 243 9.24 23.85 -23.41
CA LEU A 243 10.27 24.13 -24.45
C LEU A 243 11.34 23.04 -24.57
#